data_AF-A0A1W9U159-F1
#
_entry.id   AF-A0A1W9U159-F1
#
_cell.length_a   1.000
_cell.length_b   1.000
_cell.length_c   1.000
_cell.angle_alpha   90.00
_cell.angle_beta   90.00
_cell.angle_gamma   90.00
#
_symmetry.space_group_name_H-M   'P 1'
#
loop_
_entity.id
_entity.type
_entity.pdbx_description
1 polymer ?
#
loop_
_entity_poly.entity_id
_entity_poly.type
_entity_poly.pdbx_seq_one_letter_code
_entity_poly.pdbx_strand_id
1 'polypeptide(L)'
;MFDLIKKTMLTGIGLAAMTQDKVEELAKELSEKGKLSEKEGKNLVNELLKKSEQAKKDLETRVENIVEKVLGKMNLASKKDIDKIEKRLKRLEKKETAGS
;
A
#
# COMPACT_ATOMS: atom_id res chain seq x y z
N MET A 1 -1.04 27.66 -13.70
CA MET A 1 -0.81 26.69 -14.80
C MET A 1 0.05 25.51 -14.37
N PHE A 2 1.19 25.72 -13.71
CA PHE A 2 2.07 24.65 -13.25
C PHE A 2 1.40 23.62 -12.33
N ASP A 3 0.68 24.09 -11.32
CA ASP A 3 -0.10 23.23 -10.43
C ASP A 3 -1.21 22.45 -11.14
N LEU A 4 -1.70 22.97 -12.27
CA LEU A 4 -2.73 22.32 -13.05
C LEU A 4 -2.16 21.08 -13.76
N ILE A 5 -0.96 21.20 -14.36
CA ILE A 5 -0.24 20.11 -15.02
C ILE A 5 0.12 19.01 -14.02
N LYS A 6 0.65 19.42 -12.85
CA LYS A 6 0.88 18.51 -11.73
C LYS A 6 -0.40 17.79 -11.34
N LYS A 7 -1.49 18.52 -11.08
CA LYS A 7 -2.79 17.93 -10.73
C LYS A 7 -3.29 16.96 -11.80
N THR A 8 -3.25 17.33 -13.08
CA THR A 8 -3.75 16.47 -14.15
C THR A 8 -2.97 15.16 -14.29
N MET A 9 -1.63 15.18 -14.15
CA MET A 9 -0.85 13.94 -14.16
C MET A 9 -1.05 13.11 -12.90
N LEU A 10 -1.13 13.77 -11.74
CA LEU A 10 -1.44 13.13 -10.45
C LEU A 10 -2.83 12.50 -10.45
N THR A 11 -3.78 13.06 -11.20
CA THR A 11 -5.14 12.53 -11.35
C THR A 11 -5.22 11.43 -12.42
N GLY A 12 -4.45 11.53 -13.51
CA GLY A 12 -4.45 10.54 -14.59
C GLY A 12 -3.71 9.24 -14.27
N ILE A 13 -2.56 9.34 -13.59
CA ILE A 13 -1.73 8.18 -13.21
C ILE A 13 -1.99 7.80 -11.74
N GLY A 14 -2.39 8.75 -10.90
CA GLY A 14 -2.46 8.52 -9.45
C GLY A 14 -1.07 8.66 -8.80
N LEU A 15 -1.04 9.20 -7.58
CA LEU A 15 0.21 9.31 -6.81
C LEU A 15 0.86 7.96 -6.54
N ALA A 16 0.07 6.92 -6.24
CA ALA A 16 0.59 5.60 -5.89
C ALA A 16 1.18 4.81 -7.07
N ALA A 17 0.98 5.27 -8.32
CA ALA A 17 1.51 4.63 -9.52
C ALA A 17 2.58 5.47 -10.23
N MET A 18 3.06 6.56 -9.60
CA MET A 18 4.17 7.34 -10.14
C MET A 18 5.48 6.55 -10.06
N THR A 19 6.19 6.46 -11.17
CA THR A 19 7.54 5.89 -11.30
C THR A 19 8.58 6.98 -11.47
N GLN A 20 9.86 6.63 -11.24
CA GLN A 20 10.98 7.57 -11.42
C GLN A 20 11.00 8.16 -12.83
N ASP A 21 10.89 7.33 -13.87
CA ASP A 21 10.89 7.78 -15.27
C ASP A 21 9.79 8.81 -15.55
N LYS A 22 8.56 8.58 -15.04
CA LYS A 22 7.42 9.49 -15.25
C LYS A 22 7.61 10.82 -14.52
N VAL A 23 8.25 10.78 -13.36
CA VAL A 23 8.52 11.97 -12.56
C VAL A 23 9.69 12.77 -13.16
N GLU A 24 10.71 12.09 -13.69
CA GLU A 24 11.82 12.73 -14.42
C GLU A 24 11.34 13.37 -15.73
N GLU A 25 10.48 12.69 -16.48
CA GLU A 25 9.83 13.22 -17.68
C GLU A 25 9.06 14.52 -17.36
N LEU A 26 8.26 14.50 -16.29
CA LEU A 26 7.56 15.69 -15.80
C LEU A 26 8.53 16.82 -15.43
N ALA A 27 9.58 16.53 -14.65
CA ALA A 27 10.54 17.54 -14.23
C ALA A 27 11.27 18.18 -15.43
N LYS A 28 11.62 17.37 -16.43
CA LYS A 28 12.24 17.83 -17.68
C LYS A 28 11.29 18.73 -18.47
N GLU A 29 10.05 18.31 -18.67
CA GLU A 29 9.05 19.10 -19.40
C GLU A 29 8.79 20.47 -18.74
N LEU A 30 8.85 20.51 -17.40
CA LEU A 30 8.67 21.72 -16.62
C LEU A 30 9.89 22.64 -16.68
N SER A 31 11.09 22.06 -16.74
CA SER A 31 12.33 22.80 -16.93
C SER A 31 12.43 23.40 -18.34
N GLU A 32 12.09 22.61 -19.37
CA GLU A 32 12.04 23.06 -20.77
C GLU A 32 11.03 24.20 -20.98
N LYS A 33 9.90 24.17 -20.27
CA LYS A 33 8.89 25.25 -20.28
C LYS A 33 9.32 26.47 -19.44
N GLY A 34 10.55 26.52 -18.93
CA GLY A 34 11.09 27.60 -18.11
C GLY A 34 10.39 27.77 -16.76
N LYS A 35 9.64 26.76 -16.30
CA LYS A 35 8.86 26.82 -15.05
C LYS A 35 9.64 26.34 -13.83
N LEU A 36 10.77 25.68 -14.05
CA LEU A 36 11.63 25.15 -13.01
C LEU A 36 13.11 25.27 -13.35
N SER A 37 13.90 25.67 -12.37
CA SER A 37 15.35 25.47 -12.38
C SER A 37 15.70 23.98 -12.20
N GLU A 38 16.91 23.58 -12.60
CA GLU A 38 17.40 22.19 -12.39
C GLU A 38 17.31 21.75 -10.93
N LYS A 39 17.62 22.66 -10.00
CA LYS A 39 17.58 22.39 -8.56
C LYS A 39 16.16 22.12 -8.09
N GLU A 40 15.20 22.93 -8.53
CA GLU A 40 13.79 22.70 -8.23
C GLU A 40 13.30 21.39 -8.87
N GLY A 41 13.83 21.04 -10.05
CA GLY A 41 13.43 19.84 -10.80
C GLY A 41 13.81 18.58 -10.05
N LYS A 42 15.07 18.52 -9.59
CA LYS A 42 15.58 17.43 -8.74
C LYS A 42 14.80 17.32 -7.42
N ASN A 43 14.47 18.45 -6.79
CA ASN A 43 13.68 18.45 -5.57
C ASN A 43 12.26 17.93 -5.80
N LEU A 44 11.64 18.34 -6.90
CA LEU A 44 10.31 17.86 -7.29
C LEU A 44 10.30 16.35 -7.51
N VAL A 45 11.34 15.82 -8.17
CA VAL A 45 11.47 14.38 -8.41
C VAL A 45 11.50 13.62 -7.09
N ASN A 46 12.38 14.02 -6.19
CA ASN A 46 12.52 13.38 -4.88
C ASN A 46 11.23 13.48 -4.04
N GLU A 47 10.56 14.63 -4.04
CA GLU A 47 9.30 14.78 -3.30
C GLU A 47 8.18 13.89 -3.84
N LEU A 48 8.02 13.82 -5.17
CA LEU A 48 6.95 13.04 -5.78
C LEU A 48 7.19 11.54 -5.62
N LEU A 49 8.43 11.08 -5.73
CA LEU A 49 8.80 9.70 -5.45
C LEU A 49 8.50 9.31 -4.00
N LYS A 50 8.92 10.14 -3.04
CA LYS A 50 8.65 9.90 -1.62
C LYS A 50 7.15 9.87 -1.31
N LYS A 51 6.37 10.76 -1.93
CA LYS A 51 4.91 10.79 -1.79
C LYS A 51 4.24 9.58 -2.46
N SER A 52 4.79 9.11 -3.59
CA SER A 52 4.33 7.89 -4.27
C SER A 52 4.50 6.66 -3.39
N GLU A 53 5.68 6.48 -2.80
CA GLU A 53 5.96 5.37 -1.87
C GLU A 53 5.02 5.37 -0.67
N GLN A 54 4.82 6.54 -0.05
CA GLN A 54 3.89 6.67 1.07
C GLN A 54 2.45 6.33 0.64
N ALA A 55 1.99 6.86 -0.50
CA ALA A 55 0.65 6.59 -1.02
C ALA A 55 0.45 5.09 -1.34
N LYS A 56 1.49 4.42 -1.86
CA LYS A 56 1.47 2.98 -2.12
C LYS A 56 1.34 2.18 -0.82
N LYS A 57 2.11 2.52 0.21
CA LYS A 57 2.04 1.85 1.53
C LYS A 57 0.69 2.04 2.21
N ASP A 58 0.12 3.24 2.13
CA ASP A 58 -1.22 3.52 2.66
C ASP A 58 -2.29 2.72 1.91
N LEU A 59 -2.15 2.58 0.59
CA LEU A 59 -3.03 1.77 -0.24
C LEU A 59 -2.94 0.28 0.13
N GLU A 60 -1.73 -0.27 0.24
CA GLU A 60 -1.48 -1.66 0.67
C GLU A 60 -2.15 -1.94 2.01
N THR A 61 -1.94 -1.06 3.00
CA THR A 61 -2.56 -1.17 4.34
C THR A 61 -4.08 -1.15 4.26
N ARG A 62 -4.67 -0.28 3.42
CA ARG A 62 -6.13 -0.21 3.24
C ARG A 62 -6.67 -1.48 2.59
N VAL A 63 -5.98 -2.01 1.59
CA VAL A 63 -6.37 -3.26 0.91
C VAL A 63 -6.30 -4.42 1.89
N GLU A 64 -5.23 -4.57 2.66
CA GLU A 64 -5.11 -5.60 3.70
C GLU A 64 -6.28 -5.54 4.69
N ASN A 65 -6.58 -4.35 5.21
CA ASN A 65 -7.70 -4.15 6.13
C ASN A 65 -9.07 -4.49 5.51
N ILE A 66 -9.27 -4.17 4.23
CA ILE A 66 -10.51 -4.51 3.52
C ILE A 66 -10.61 -6.04 3.38
N VAL A 67 -9.53 -6.69 2.96
CA VAL A 67 -9.48 -8.16 2.81
C VAL A 67 -9.74 -8.83 4.16
N GLU A 68 -9.08 -8.39 5.23
CA GLU A 68 -9.27 -8.93 6.58
C GLU A 68 -10.73 -8.76 7.05
N LYS A 69 -11.34 -7.58 6.81
CA LYS A 69 -12.76 -7.35 7.12
C LYS A 69 -13.70 -8.22 6.31
N VAL A 70 -13.43 -8.44 5.03
CA VAL A 70 -14.24 -9.31 4.18
C VAL A 70 -14.13 -10.75 4.66
N LEU A 71 -12.92 -11.25 4.88
CA LEU A 71 -12.69 -12.59 5.40
C LEU A 71 -13.34 -12.80 6.77
N GLY A 72 -13.27 -11.81 7.67
CA GLY A 72 -13.93 -11.87 8.97
C GLY A 72 -15.46 -11.81 8.92
N LYS A 73 -16.05 -11.28 7.84
CA LYS A 73 -17.50 -11.33 7.60
C LYS A 73 -17.94 -12.64 6.94
N MET A 74 -17.04 -13.34 6.26
CA MET A 74 -17.30 -14.68 5.79
C MET A 74 -17.21 -15.63 6.98
N ASN A 75 -18.05 -16.65 7.04
CA ASN A 75 -18.06 -17.64 8.13
C ASN A 75 -16.88 -18.64 7.97
N LEU A 76 -15.68 -18.12 7.72
CA LEU A 76 -14.45 -18.86 7.47
C LEU A 76 -13.64 -18.93 8.77
N ALA A 77 -13.25 -20.14 9.16
CA ALA A 77 -12.34 -20.31 10.29
C ALA A 77 -10.95 -19.77 9.92
N SER A 78 -10.41 -18.85 10.73
CA SER A 78 -9.04 -18.39 10.54
C SER A 78 -8.05 -19.48 10.94
N LYS A 79 -6.80 -19.38 10.48
CA LYS A 79 -5.72 -20.29 10.91
C LYS A 79 -5.58 -20.30 12.44
N LYS A 80 -5.77 -19.15 13.08
CA LYS A 80 -5.74 -19.01 14.54
C LYS A 80 -6.88 -19.75 15.23
N ASP A 81 -8.06 -19.80 14.61
CA ASP A 81 -9.20 -20.57 15.11
C ASP A 81 -8.92 -22.07 15.01
N ILE A 82 -8.33 -22.53 13.91
CA ILE A 82 -7.90 -23.93 13.73
C ILE A 82 -6.84 -24.31 14.77
N ASP A 83 -5.80 -23.50 14.96
CA ASP A 83 -4.76 -23.74 15.97
C ASP A 83 -5.35 -23.82 17.39
N LYS A 84 -6.36 -22.98 17.68
CA LYS A 84 -7.06 -22.98 18.97
C LYS A 84 -7.89 -24.25 19.16
N ILE A 85 -8.55 -24.73 18.10
CA ILE A 85 -9.29 -25.99 18.11
C ILE A 85 -8.33 -27.16 18.31
N GLU A 86 -7.21 -27.21 17.59
CA GLU A 86 -6.22 -28.30 17.70
C GLU A 86 -5.62 -28.38 19.11
N LYS A 87 -5.27 -27.24 19.72
CA LYS A 87 -4.79 -27.21 21.12
C LYS A 87 -5.84 -27.71 22.11
N ARG A 88 -7.12 -27.35 21.90
CA ARG A 88 -8.22 -27.85 22.74
C ARG A 88 -8.40 -29.35 22.56
N LEU A 89 -8.34 -29.85 21.33
CA LEU A 89 -8.46 -31.27 21.00
C LEU A 89 -7.36 -32.08 21.70
N LYS A 90 -6.08 -31.70 21.52
CA LYS A 90 -4.94 -32.32 22.19
C LYS A 90 -5.07 -32.35 23.72
N ARG A 91 -5.65 -31.31 24.32
CA ARG A 91 -5.89 -31.26 25.77
C ARG A 91 -6.99 -32.21 26.21
N LEU A 92 -8.03 -32.37 25.41
CA LEU A 92 -9.14 -33.29 25.70
C LEU A 92 -8.69 -34.74 25.52
N GLU A 93 -8.00 -35.05 24.42
CA GLU A 93 -7.41 -36.38 24.17
C GLU A 93 -6.51 -36.82 25.33
N LYS A 94 -5.62 -35.94 25.82
CA LYS A 94 -4.77 -36.24 26.99
C LYS A 94 -5.56 -36.51 28.28
N LYS A 95 -6.72 -35.88 28.46
CA LYS A 95 -7.57 -36.09 29.65
C LYS A 95 -8.32 -37.41 29.58
N GLU A 96 -8.83 -37.77 28.41
CA GLU A 96 -9.50 -39.05 28.16
C GLU A 96 -8.53 -40.22 28.37
N THR A 97 -7.29 -40.12 27.85
CA THR A 97 -6.27 -41.18 28.00
C THR A 97 -5.69 -41.31 29.41
N ALA A 98 -5.83 -40.29 30.26
CA ALA A 98 -5.35 -40.32 31.64
C ALA A 98 -6.42 -40.81 32.64
N GLY A 99 -7.67 -40.99 32.20
CA GLY A 99 -8.79 -41.49 32.99
C GLY A 99 -9.21 -42.92 32.68
N SER A 100 -8.52 -43.60 31.74
CA SER A 100 -8.69 -45.03 31.41
C SER A 100 -7.54 -45.86 31.95
#